data_AF-A0A6L7T830-F1
#
_entry.id   AF-A0A6L7T830-F1
#
_cell.length_a   1.000
_cell.length_b   1.000
_cell.length_c   1.000
_cell.angle_alpha   90.00
_cell.angle_beta   90.00
_cell.angle_gamma   90.00
#
_symmetry.space_group_name_H-M   'P 1'
#
loop_
_entity.id
_entity.type
_entity.pdbx_description
1 polymer ?
#
loop_
_entity_poly.entity_id
_entity_poly.type
_entity_poly.pdbx_seq_one_letter_code
_entity_poly.pdbx_strand_id
1 'polypeptide(L)'
;MRGASTDKEQDLLRAMLTFACAGLDALVKQLIKDALPDVINCNEAVERTFRADIERRIRRGEEIDHKFLADVLTQKRPRDRLIDILISDLTSQSLQSKDQLLRVGSFFDIPSNSITNNPNDLARIFTARNQIVHEMDIDFSPTNRNRRSRTKGKMFDDTNKIFKVSKIFLEEVDHKLK
;
A
#
# COMPACT_ATOMS: atom_id res chain seq x y z
N MET A 1 -31.72 -18.90 16.21
CA MET A 1 -31.44 -17.50 16.57
C MET A 1 -29.93 -17.33 16.73
N ARG A 2 -29.25 -16.55 15.89
CA ARG A 2 -27.85 -16.17 16.15
C ARG A 2 -27.89 -14.97 17.09
N GLY A 3 -27.48 -15.18 18.35
CA GLY A 3 -27.32 -14.10 19.32
C GLY A 3 -26.35 -13.04 18.79
N ALA A 4 -26.56 -11.79 19.20
CA ALA A 4 -25.62 -10.72 18.90
C ALA A 4 -24.22 -11.14 19.37
N SER A 5 -23.22 -10.98 18.50
CA SER A 5 -21.84 -11.29 18.82
C SER A 5 -21.38 -10.49 20.04
N THR A 6 -20.67 -11.15 20.94
CA THR A 6 -20.08 -10.52 22.12
C THR A 6 -19.03 -9.47 21.72
N ASP A 7 -18.74 -8.52 22.62
CA ASP A 7 -17.71 -7.50 22.38
C ASP A 7 -16.34 -8.12 22.04
N LYS A 8 -16.00 -9.25 22.69
CA LYS A 8 -14.78 -10.01 22.39
C LYS A 8 -14.77 -10.56 20.96
N GLU A 9 -15.87 -11.14 20.50
CA GLU A 9 -15.99 -11.63 19.13
C GLU A 9 -15.91 -10.47 18.11
N GLN A 10 -16.52 -9.33 18.43
CA GLN A 10 -16.41 -8.13 17.61
C GLN A 10 -14.97 -7.62 17.51
N ASP A 11 -14.22 -7.62 18.61
CA ASP A 11 -12.83 -7.20 18.61
C ASP A 11 -11.92 -8.18 17.85
N LEU A 12 -12.18 -9.49 17.90
CA LEU A 12 -11.50 -10.48 17.05
C LEU A 12 -11.74 -10.21 15.56
N LEU A 13 -12.98 -9.89 15.18
CA LEU A 13 -13.32 -9.54 13.81
C LEU A 13 -12.63 -8.25 13.33
N ARG A 14 -12.53 -7.25 14.21
CA ARG A 14 -11.80 -5.99 13.95
C ARG A 14 -10.31 -6.22 13.79
N ALA A 15 -9.72 -7.01 14.69
CA ALA A 15 -8.31 -7.35 14.68
C ALA A 15 -7.92 -8.05 13.39
N MET A 16 -8.71 -9.04 12.94
CA MET A 16 -8.47 -9.80 11.71
C MET A 16 -8.27 -8.89 10.49
N LEU A 17 -9.21 -7.96 10.24
CA LEU A 17 -9.11 -7.07 9.09
C LEU A 17 -7.97 -6.06 9.25
N THR A 18 -7.77 -5.54 10.46
CA THR A 18 -6.73 -4.55 10.74
C THR A 18 -5.34 -5.14 10.55
N PHE A 19 -5.10 -6.35 11.06
CA PHE A 19 -3.84 -7.07 10.87
C PHE A 19 -3.61 -7.46 9.42
N ALA A 20 -4.63 -7.91 8.68
CA ALA A 20 -4.48 -8.21 7.26
C ALA A 20 -4.05 -6.98 6.45
N CYS A 21 -4.69 -5.82 6.68
CA CYS A 21 -4.31 -4.57 6.01
C CYS A 21 -2.92 -4.07 6.42
N ALA A 22 -2.52 -4.27 7.69
CA ALA A 22 -1.18 -3.94 8.15
C ALA A 22 -0.12 -4.86 7.53
N GLY A 23 -0.44 -6.15 7.41
CA GLY A 23 0.40 -7.15 6.73
C GLY A 23 0.60 -6.81 5.26
N LEU A 24 -0.46 -6.42 4.54
CA LEU A 24 -0.34 -5.94 3.15
C LEU A 24 0.59 -4.72 3.05
N ASP A 25 0.41 -3.71 3.91
CA ASP A 25 1.27 -2.51 3.92
C ASP A 25 2.74 -2.87 4.14
N ALA A 26 3.02 -3.70 5.16
CA ALA A 26 4.37 -4.13 5.47
C ALA A 26 4.99 -4.97 4.35
N LEU A 27 4.25 -5.92 3.80
CA LEU A 27 4.69 -6.77 2.69
C LEU A 27 5.05 -5.93 1.46
N VAL A 28 4.16 -5.05 1.02
CA VAL A 28 4.42 -4.23 -0.18
C VAL A 28 5.58 -3.27 0.04
N LYS A 29 5.71 -2.67 1.23
CA LYS A 29 6.88 -1.83 1.56
C LYS A 29 8.18 -2.62 1.57
N GLN A 30 8.16 -3.86 2.03
CA GLN A 30 9.34 -4.72 2.01
C GLN A 30 9.71 -5.10 0.58
N LEU A 31 8.73 -5.44 -0.27
CA LEU A 31 8.96 -5.66 -1.71
C LEU A 31 9.56 -4.42 -2.39
N ILE A 32 9.07 -3.21 -2.09
CA ILE A 32 9.66 -1.96 -2.61
C ILE A 32 11.12 -1.83 -2.22
N LYS A 33 11.47 -2.10 -0.95
CA LYS A 33 12.85 -1.93 -0.47
C LYS A 33 13.80 -2.98 -1.04
N ASP A 34 13.34 -4.23 -1.12
CA ASP A 34 14.22 -5.36 -1.41
C ASP A 34 14.29 -5.70 -2.90
N ALA A 35 13.21 -5.50 -3.64
CA ALA A 35 13.11 -5.96 -5.04
C ALA A 35 13.11 -4.83 -6.06
N LEU A 36 12.55 -3.66 -5.74
CA LEU A 36 12.40 -2.58 -6.73
C LEU A 36 13.73 -2.13 -7.35
N PRO A 37 14.85 -1.97 -6.61
CA PRO A 37 16.14 -1.64 -7.22
C PRO A 37 16.55 -2.61 -8.33
N ASP A 38 16.42 -3.91 -8.08
CA ASP A 38 16.82 -4.96 -9.01
C ASP A 38 15.87 -4.99 -10.21
N VAL A 39 14.56 -4.91 -9.97
CA VAL A 39 13.54 -4.86 -11.03
C VAL A 39 13.76 -3.65 -11.96
N ILE A 40 14.08 -2.47 -11.41
CA ILE A 40 14.41 -1.28 -12.23
C ILE A 40 15.63 -1.52 -13.14
N ASN A 41 16.59 -2.35 -12.69
CA ASN A 41 17.82 -2.60 -13.43
C ASN A 41 17.70 -3.74 -14.45
N CYS A 42 16.77 -4.70 -14.26
CA CYS A 42 16.59 -5.83 -15.17
C CYS A 42 15.37 -5.70 -16.11
N ASN A 43 14.40 -4.82 -15.82
CA ASN A 43 13.17 -4.69 -16.59
C ASN A 43 13.03 -3.32 -17.27
N GLU A 44 13.06 -3.29 -18.61
CA GLU A 44 12.98 -2.05 -19.40
C GLU A 44 11.65 -1.28 -19.25
N ALA A 45 10.52 -1.96 -18.99
CA ALA A 45 9.24 -1.28 -18.79
C ALA A 45 9.21 -0.54 -17.45
N VAL A 46 9.76 -1.17 -16.40
CA VAL A 46 9.90 -0.55 -15.08
C VAL A 46 10.94 0.57 -15.11
N GLU A 47 12.05 0.39 -15.82
CA GLU A 47 13.08 1.42 -15.98
C GLU A 47 12.51 2.70 -16.65
N ARG A 48 11.67 2.53 -17.68
CA ARG A 48 10.96 3.65 -18.32
C ARG A 48 10.02 4.37 -17.37
N THR A 49 9.27 3.62 -16.55
CA THR A 49 8.38 4.20 -15.53
C THR A 49 9.17 4.99 -14.49
N PHE A 50 10.31 4.46 -14.04
CA PHE A 50 11.24 5.16 -13.16
C PHE A 50 11.74 6.47 -13.79
N ARG A 51 12.22 6.44 -15.04
CA ARG A 51 12.67 7.66 -15.74
C ARG A 51 11.57 8.72 -15.82
N ALA A 52 10.36 8.33 -16.21
CA ALA A 52 9.23 9.24 -16.32
C ALA A 52 8.89 9.89 -14.96
N ASP A 53 8.99 9.13 -13.85
CA ASP A 53 8.81 9.70 -12.51
C ASP A 53 9.91 10.72 -12.16
N ILE A 54 11.17 10.42 -12.48
CA ILE A 54 12.28 11.35 -12.23
C ILE A 54 12.17 12.61 -13.09
N GLU A 55 11.84 12.49 -14.38
CA GLU A 55 11.60 13.63 -15.27
C GLU A 55 10.50 14.55 -14.72
N ARG A 56 9.41 13.95 -14.22
CA ARG A 56 8.34 14.68 -13.55
C ARG A 56 8.80 15.32 -12.24
N ARG A 57 9.68 14.69 -11.46
CA ARG A 57 10.21 15.30 -10.21
C ARG A 57 11.14 16.48 -10.46
N ILE A 58 11.96 16.40 -11.52
CA ILE A 58 12.82 17.51 -11.92
C ILE A 58 11.95 18.74 -12.27
N ARG A 59 10.79 18.51 -12.89
CA ARG A 59 9.81 19.55 -13.23
C ARG A 59 8.72 19.68 -12.17
N ARG A 60 8.93 20.54 -11.16
CA ARG A 60 7.90 20.82 -10.16
C ARG A 60 7.01 21.97 -10.63
N GLY A 61 5.89 21.64 -11.29
CA GLY A 61 5.06 22.66 -11.95
C GLY A 61 5.72 23.14 -13.24
N GLU A 62 5.86 24.46 -13.41
CA GLU A 62 6.60 25.05 -14.54
C GLU A 62 8.09 25.31 -14.24
N GLU A 63 8.54 25.08 -12.99
CA GLU A 63 9.91 25.39 -12.54
C GLU A 63 10.74 24.12 -12.28
N ILE A 64 12.06 24.28 -12.35
CA ILE A 64 13.04 23.22 -12.07
C ILE A 64 13.31 23.14 -10.56
N ASP A 65 13.24 21.94 -9.97
CA ASP A 65 13.65 21.74 -8.57
C ASP A 65 15.18 21.71 -8.42
N HIS A 66 15.78 22.89 -8.25
CA HIS A 66 17.23 23.05 -8.12
C HIS A 66 17.81 22.34 -6.90
N LYS A 67 17.05 22.19 -5.80
CA LYS A 67 17.52 21.53 -4.58
C LYS A 67 17.62 20.02 -4.81
N PHE A 68 16.62 19.43 -5.45
CA PHE A 68 16.64 18.03 -5.86
C PHE A 68 17.82 17.75 -6.81
N LEU A 69 18.02 18.60 -7.83
CA LEU A 69 19.15 18.44 -8.76
C LEU A 69 20.51 18.53 -8.06
N ALA A 70 20.70 19.51 -7.17
CA ALA A 70 21.95 19.65 -6.43
C ALA A 70 22.23 18.42 -5.53
N ASP A 71 21.21 17.89 -4.85
CA ASP A 71 21.35 16.67 -4.04
C ASP A 71 21.80 15.47 -4.89
N VAL A 72 21.21 15.28 -6.08
CA VAL A 72 21.49 14.14 -6.97
C VAL A 72 22.86 14.28 -7.67
N LEU A 73 23.18 15.47 -8.22
CA LEU A 73 24.40 15.70 -8.99
C LEU A 73 25.68 15.68 -8.15
N THR A 74 25.56 15.89 -6.84
CA THR A 74 26.71 15.84 -5.90
C THR A 74 27.03 14.43 -5.41
N GLN A 75 26.19 13.42 -5.72
CA GLN A 75 26.43 12.04 -5.28
C GLN A 75 27.46 11.33 -6.15
N LYS A 76 28.22 10.42 -5.53
CA LYS A 76 29.13 9.50 -6.25
C LYS A 76 28.38 8.56 -7.21
N ARG A 77 27.16 8.18 -6.85
CA ARG A 77 26.29 7.28 -7.62
C ARG A 77 24.88 7.90 -7.72
N PRO A 78 24.66 8.86 -8.64
CA PRO A 78 23.40 9.60 -8.74
C PRO A 78 22.18 8.72 -8.98
N ARG A 79 22.32 7.64 -9.76
CA ARG A 79 21.22 6.71 -10.04
C ARG A 79 20.73 6.00 -8.77
N ASP A 80 21.65 5.51 -7.94
CA ASP A 80 21.30 4.85 -6.67
C ASP A 80 20.55 5.82 -5.76
N ARG A 81 21.01 7.08 -5.70
CA ARG A 81 20.31 8.13 -4.94
C ARG A 81 18.88 8.37 -5.43
N LEU A 82 18.67 8.38 -6.75
CA LEU A 82 17.34 8.54 -7.33
C LEU A 82 16.42 7.36 -6.96
N ILE A 83 16.96 6.13 -6.93
CA ILE A 83 16.24 4.93 -6.49
C ILE A 83 15.87 5.04 -5.00
N ASP A 84 16.81 5.46 -4.14
CA ASP A 84 16.54 5.67 -2.70
C ASP A 84 15.43 6.71 -2.46
N ILE A 85 15.44 7.80 -3.22
CA ILE A 85 14.40 8.84 -3.15
C ILE A 85 13.04 8.27 -3.58
N LEU A 86 13.01 7.44 -4.63
CA LEU A 86 11.79 6.77 -5.05
C LEU A 86 11.28 5.80 -3.97
N ILE A 87 12.14 4.95 -3.41
CA ILE A 87 11.78 4.01 -2.33
C ILE A 87 11.23 4.78 -1.13
N SER A 88 11.90 5.86 -0.73
CA SER A 88 11.44 6.70 0.38
C SER A 88 10.06 7.29 0.08
N ASP A 89 9.81 7.77 -1.13
CA ASP A 89 8.52 8.33 -1.50
C ASP A 89 7.41 7.26 -1.49
N LEU A 90 7.64 6.12 -2.13
CA LEU A 90 6.67 5.01 -2.21
C LEU A 90 6.38 4.38 -0.83
N THR A 91 7.32 4.46 0.12
CA THR A 91 7.15 3.87 1.46
C THR A 91 6.82 4.88 2.56
N SER A 92 6.85 6.19 2.26
CA SER A 92 6.63 7.26 3.25
C SER A 92 5.23 7.25 3.88
N GLN A 93 4.22 6.84 3.12
CA GLN A 93 2.82 6.82 3.55
C GLN A 93 2.32 5.39 3.74
N SER A 94 1.15 5.25 4.37
CA SER A 94 0.45 3.97 4.42
C SER A 94 -0.08 3.59 3.03
N LEU A 95 0.20 2.37 2.58
CA LEU A 95 -0.28 1.75 1.35
C LEU A 95 -1.69 1.15 1.51
N GLN A 96 -2.51 1.76 2.36
CA GLN A 96 -3.88 1.34 2.63
C GLN A 96 -4.88 2.29 1.99
N SER A 97 -4.58 2.70 0.76
CA SER A 97 -5.55 3.27 -0.16
C SER A 97 -5.43 2.56 -1.50
N LYS A 98 -6.54 2.49 -2.24
CA LYS A 98 -6.52 1.86 -3.57
C LYS A 98 -5.51 2.58 -4.48
N ASP A 99 -5.43 3.90 -4.41
CA ASP A 99 -4.63 4.71 -5.33
C ASP A 99 -3.14 4.55 -5.04
N GLN A 100 -2.76 4.42 -3.76
CA GLN A 100 -1.37 4.15 -3.39
C GLN A 100 -0.95 2.73 -3.80
N LEU A 101 -1.80 1.72 -3.64
CA LEU A 101 -1.48 0.37 -4.10
C LEU A 101 -1.36 0.28 -5.61
N LEU A 102 -2.29 0.89 -6.36
CA LEU A 102 -2.21 0.91 -7.82
C LEU A 102 -0.99 1.70 -8.31
N ARG A 103 -0.65 2.79 -7.63
CA ARG A 103 0.58 3.55 -7.88
C ARG A 103 1.81 2.66 -7.70
N VAL A 104 1.95 1.98 -6.57
CA VAL A 104 3.08 1.06 -6.35
C VAL A 104 3.09 -0.08 -7.38
N GLY A 105 1.93 -0.65 -7.69
CA GLY A 105 1.79 -1.68 -8.72
C GLY A 105 2.37 -1.26 -10.07
N SER A 106 2.16 0.01 -10.47
CA SER A 106 2.72 0.54 -11.71
C SER A 106 4.25 0.58 -11.73
N PHE A 107 4.91 0.81 -10.60
CA PHE A 107 6.37 0.75 -10.48
C PHE A 107 6.93 -0.68 -10.55
N PHE A 108 6.10 -1.69 -10.41
CA PHE A 108 6.47 -3.09 -10.67
C PHE A 108 5.93 -3.60 -12.01
N ASP A 109 5.34 -2.73 -12.84
CA ASP A 109 4.67 -3.12 -14.09
C ASP A 109 3.61 -4.21 -13.87
N ILE A 110 2.83 -4.06 -12.80
CA ILE A 110 1.71 -4.94 -12.45
C ILE A 110 0.42 -4.31 -13.00
N PRO A 111 -0.32 -5.02 -13.89
CA PRO A 111 -1.59 -4.53 -14.39
C PRO A 111 -2.60 -4.28 -13.25
N SER A 112 -3.29 -3.14 -13.29
CA SER A 112 -4.24 -2.75 -12.23
C SER A 112 -5.38 -3.76 -12.05
N ASN A 113 -5.82 -4.39 -13.14
CA ASN A 113 -6.83 -5.46 -13.13
C ASN A 113 -6.31 -6.75 -12.47
N SER A 114 -5.01 -7.05 -12.57
CA SER A 114 -4.41 -8.16 -11.83
C SER A 114 -4.52 -7.93 -10.33
N ILE A 115 -4.26 -6.70 -9.85
CA ILE A 115 -4.37 -6.32 -8.44
C ILE A 115 -5.83 -6.39 -7.96
N THR A 116 -6.74 -5.75 -8.69
CA THR A 116 -8.17 -5.79 -8.38
C THR A 116 -9.05 -5.55 -9.59
N ASN A 117 -10.03 -6.44 -9.79
CA ASN A 117 -11.10 -6.24 -10.77
C ASN A 117 -12.18 -5.26 -10.30
N ASN A 118 -12.15 -4.86 -9.02
CA ASN A 118 -13.09 -3.91 -8.45
C ASN A 118 -12.37 -2.95 -7.48
N PRO A 119 -11.83 -1.83 -7.97
CA PRO A 119 -11.13 -0.85 -7.13
C PRO A 119 -12.00 -0.28 -6.00
N ASN A 120 -13.32 -0.25 -6.18
CA ASN A 120 -14.25 0.27 -5.17
C ASN A 120 -14.38 -0.67 -3.98
N ASP A 121 -14.21 -1.98 -4.17
CA ASP A 121 -14.15 -2.92 -3.06
C ASP A 121 -12.94 -2.66 -2.17
N LEU A 122 -11.78 -2.43 -2.78
CA LEU A 122 -10.55 -2.15 -2.04
C LEU A 122 -10.66 -0.83 -1.25
N ALA A 123 -11.22 0.21 -1.86
CA ALA A 123 -11.52 1.47 -1.16
C ALA A 123 -12.47 1.25 0.03
N ARG A 124 -13.54 0.48 -0.16
CA ARG A 124 -14.49 0.17 0.93
C ARG A 124 -13.81 -0.59 2.07
N ILE A 125 -12.92 -1.53 1.76
CA ILE A 125 -12.18 -2.30 2.77
C ILE A 125 -11.29 -1.38 3.60
N PHE A 126 -10.53 -0.50 2.95
CA PHE A 126 -9.68 0.46 3.67
C PHE A 126 -10.48 1.47 4.49
N THR A 127 -11.62 1.94 4.00
CA THR A 127 -12.54 2.77 4.79
C THR A 127 -13.04 2.01 6.03
N ALA A 128 -13.42 0.74 5.89
CA ALA A 128 -13.86 -0.07 7.02
C ALA A 128 -12.73 -0.26 8.04
N ARG A 129 -11.51 -0.51 7.58
CA ARG A 129 -10.33 -0.62 8.43
C ARG A 129 -10.01 0.70 9.15
N ASN A 130 -10.06 1.84 8.47
CA ASN A 130 -9.82 3.14 9.10
C ASN A 130 -10.89 3.46 10.15
N GLN A 131 -12.15 3.15 9.87
CA GLN A 131 -13.22 3.24 10.87
C GLN A 131 -12.92 2.38 12.10
N ILE A 132 -12.43 1.16 11.92
CA ILE A 132 -12.08 0.26 13.03
C ILE A 132 -10.96 0.87 13.87
N VAL A 133 -9.88 1.34 13.26
CA VAL A 133 -8.76 1.99 13.97
C VAL A 133 -9.25 3.22 14.73
N HIS A 134 -10.01 4.11 14.09
CA HIS A 134 -10.59 5.27 14.76
C HIS A 134 -11.53 4.88 15.93
N GLU A 135 -12.37 3.85 15.76
CA GLU A 135 -13.26 3.33 16.81
C GLU A 135 -12.50 2.66 17.98
N MET A 136 -11.25 2.23 17.75
CA MET A 136 -10.36 1.65 18.75
C MET A 136 -9.51 2.70 19.46
N ASP A 137 -9.16 3.79 18.78
CA ASP A 137 -8.34 4.90 19.31
C ASP A 137 -9.14 5.93 20.14
N ILE A 138 -10.47 5.97 20.02
CA ILE A 138 -11.33 6.88 20.81
C ILE A 138 -11.23 6.55 22.31
N ASP A 139 -10.98 7.58 23.11
CA ASP A 139 -10.84 7.52 24.58
C ASP A 139 -12.11 6.97 25.27
N PHE A 140 -11.90 6.09 26.25
CA PHE A 140 -12.90 5.17 26.81
C PHE A 140 -13.62 5.66 28.07
N SER A 141 -13.51 6.95 28.37
CA SER A 141 -14.20 7.58 29.49
C SER A 141 -15.76 7.46 29.46
N PRO A 142 -16.46 7.30 28.32
CA PRO A 142 -17.90 7.04 28.30
C PRO A 142 -18.28 5.54 28.28
N THR A 143 -19.31 5.17 29.04
CA THR A 143 -19.88 3.80 29.17
C THR A 143 -20.55 3.26 27.91
N ASN A 144 -20.81 4.10 26.90
CA ASN A 144 -21.56 3.72 25.70
C ASN A 144 -20.68 3.90 24.45
N ARG A 145 -19.92 2.84 24.09
CA ARG A 145 -19.05 2.83 22.92
C ARG A 145 -19.92 2.68 21.67
N ASN A 146 -20.16 3.77 20.95
CA ASN A 146 -20.94 3.77 19.72
C ASN A 146 -20.13 3.20 18.54
N ARG A 147 -19.75 1.91 18.64
CA ARG A 147 -18.95 1.19 17.65
C ARG A 147 -19.86 0.49 16.65
N ARG A 148 -19.48 0.51 15.38
CA ARG A 148 -20.23 -0.21 14.35
C ARG A 148 -20.07 -1.71 14.53
N SER A 149 -21.18 -2.45 14.50
CA SER A 149 -21.18 -3.91 14.49
C SER A 149 -20.62 -4.44 13.18
N ARG A 150 -19.79 -5.48 13.26
CA ARG A 150 -19.12 -6.14 12.15
C ARG A 150 -19.66 -7.55 12.00
N THR A 151 -20.02 -7.95 10.78
CA THR A 151 -20.50 -9.32 10.53
C THR A 151 -19.34 -10.22 10.16
N LYS A 152 -19.35 -11.46 10.68
CA LYS A 152 -18.29 -12.46 10.42
C LYS A 152 -18.07 -12.67 8.91
N GLY A 153 -19.14 -12.83 8.14
CA GLY A 153 -19.06 -13.04 6.69
C GLY A 153 -18.35 -11.90 5.97
N LYS A 154 -18.77 -10.65 6.23
CA LYS A 154 -18.16 -9.48 5.60
C LYS A 154 -16.68 -9.32 5.94
N MET A 155 -16.31 -9.50 7.21
CA MET A 155 -14.92 -9.36 7.64
C MET A 155 -14.05 -10.46 7.05
N PHE A 156 -14.57 -11.68 6.96
CA PHE A 156 -13.90 -12.80 6.31
C PHE A 156 -13.65 -12.52 4.82
N ASP A 157 -14.67 -12.07 4.09
CA ASP A 157 -14.56 -11.74 2.66
C ASP A 157 -13.57 -10.59 2.41
N ASP A 158 -13.67 -9.53 3.22
CA ASP A 158 -12.79 -8.37 3.13
C ASP A 158 -11.33 -8.75 3.43
N THR A 159 -11.10 -9.62 4.42
CA THR A 159 -9.76 -10.11 4.78
C THR A 159 -9.16 -11.00 3.68
N ASN A 160 -9.94 -11.93 3.13
CA ASN A 160 -9.46 -12.78 2.04
C ASN A 160 -9.15 -11.99 0.77
N LYS A 161 -9.89 -10.91 0.50
CA LYS A 161 -9.54 -9.98 -0.59
C LYS A 161 -8.16 -9.35 -0.37
N ILE A 162 -7.84 -8.93 0.86
CA ILE A 162 -6.52 -8.39 1.19
C ILE A 162 -5.41 -9.43 1.03
N PHE A 163 -5.64 -10.67 1.47
CA PHE A 163 -4.65 -11.74 1.25
C PHE A 163 -4.47 -12.07 -0.23
N LYS A 164 -5.54 -12.06 -1.02
CA LYS A 164 -5.44 -12.24 -2.48
C LYS A 164 -4.59 -11.15 -3.12
N VAL A 165 -4.81 -9.88 -2.76
CA VAL A 165 -3.98 -8.75 -3.24
C VAL A 165 -2.52 -8.94 -2.82
N SER A 166 -2.28 -9.34 -1.57
CA SER A 166 -0.91 -9.58 -1.06
C SER A 166 -0.19 -10.67 -1.87
N LYS A 167 -0.92 -11.75 -2.17
CA LYS A 167 -0.42 -12.86 -3.00
C LYS A 167 -0.06 -12.38 -4.41
N ILE A 168 -0.93 -11.60 -5.06
CA ILE A 168 -0.68 -11.05 -6.40
C ILE A 168 0.59 -10.21 -6.42
N PHE A 169 0.77 -9.30 -5.45
CA PHE A 169 1.99 -8.50 -5.36
C PHE A 169 3.24 -9.37 -5.24
N LEU A 170 3.20 -10.38 -4.38
CA LEU A 170 4.34 -11.28 -4.18
C LEU A 170 4.67 -12.07 -5.46
N GLU A 171 3.68 -12.68 -6.09
CA GLU A 171 3.87 -13.50 -7.30
C GLU A 171 4.36 -12.66 -8.47
N GLU A 172 3.74 -11.49 -8.71
CA GLU A 172 4.13 -10.62 -9.82
C GLU A 172 5.55 -10.07 -9.63
N VAL A 173 5.93 -9.64 -8.43
CA VAL A 173 7.30 -9.16 -8.17
C VAL A 173 8.32 -10.29 -8.33
N ASP A 174 8.03 -11.49 -7.83
CA ASP A 174 8.90 -12.66 -8.03
C ASP A 174 9.09 -13.00 -9.52
N HIS A 175 8.04 -12.86 -10.34
CA HIS A 175 8.13 -13.05 -11.79
C HIS A 175 9.00 -12.01 -12.48
N LYS A 176 9.10 -10.78 -11.96
CA LYS A 176 9.95 -9.72 -12.56
C LYS A 176 11.43 -9.85 -12.20
N LEU A 177 11.77 -10.65 -11.18
CA LEU A 177 13.14 -10.89 -10.74
C LEU A 177 13.81 -12.10 -11.42
N LYS A 178 13.05 -12.90 -12.18
CA LYS A 178 13.55 -14.06 -12.94
C LYS A 178 13.94 -13.67 -14.36
#